data_AF-A0A6B0V5U3-F1
#
_entry.id   AF-A0A6B0V5U3-F1
#
_cell.length_a   1.000
_cell.length_b   1.000
_cell.length_c   1.000
_cell.angle_alpha   90.00
_cell.angle_beta   90.00
_cell.angle_gamma   90.00
#
_symmetry.space_group_name_H-M   'P 1'
#
loop_
_entity.id
_entity.type
_entity.pdbx_description
1 polymer ?
#
loop_
_entity_poly.entity_id
_entity_poly.type
_entity_poly.pdbx_seq_one_letter_code
_entity_poly.pdbx_strand_id
1 'polypeptide(L)'
;MRVVIGVLAFATITFGLDVPSSLNIYKKNVGQSMYQQGQLFTLVLKHFDSDEKYITVAVVFDRTVSMQANLKSEVGEWIEDVFDEAQTKLSEELRITIKFEITNILVAPKALSDEIKDRTVSGQMHGPTIVNAVIEAYKKSLNPDVLCVITKDKFYDGHLSNALGFSSHSTLCERVVPVLLTFDSDTQDDVETTATRFSTLVKNSINAAKSRSTRVNQAYFDTCNIRYKPKSAYEDDDYLVLPINKDDYEY
;
A
#
# COMPACT_ATOMS: atom_id res chain seq x y z
N MET A 1 45.87 36.40 -33.31
CA MET A 1 45.45 35.53 -32.19
C MET A 1 44.02 35.09 -32.44
N ARG A 2 43.79 33.79 -32.65
CA ARG A 2 42.45 33.19 -32.78
C ARG A 2 42.37 32.12 -31.69
N VAL A 3 41.48 32.32 -30.73
CA VAL A 3 41.18 31.34 -29.67
C VAL A 3 40.15 30.37 -30.24
N VAL A 4 40.55 29.11 -30.41
CA VAL A 4 39.64 28.01 -30.74
C VAL A 4 39.15 27.44 -29.43
N ILE A 5 37.88 27.70 -29.09
CA ILE A 5 37.21 27.07 -27.95
C ILE A 5 36.72 25.71 -28.45
N GLY A 6 37.42 24.65 -28.04
CA GLY A 6 36.99 23.27 -28.26
C GLY A 6 35.77 22.96 -27.41
N VAL A 7 34.65 22.66 -28.04
CA VAL A 7 33.47 22.10 -27.38
C VAL A 7 33.78 20.65 -27.02
N LEU A 8 33.94 20.37 -25.73
CA LEU A 8 33.95 18.99 -25.23
C LEU A 8 32.56 18.39 -25.43
N ALA A 9 32.46 17.41 -26.33
CA ALA A 9 31.29 16.55 -26.42
C ALA A 9 31.26 15.63 -25.19
N PHE A 10 30.30 15.86 -24.29
CA PHE A 10 29.93 14.87 -23.28
C PHE A 10 29.27 13.70 -23.99
N ALA A 11 29.98 12.57 -24.07
CA ALA A 11 29.37 11.30 -24.45
C ALA A 11 28.45 10.86 -23.29
N THR A 12 27.15 11.05 -23.45
CA THR A 12 26.15 10.39 -22.63
C THR A 12 26.21 8.90 -22.93
N ILE A 13 26.79 8.13 -22.00
CA ILE A 13 26.69 6.67 -22.01
C ILE A 13 25.24 6.35 -21.65
N THR A 14 24.41 6.11 -22.66
CA THR A 14 23.10 5.52 -22.48
C THR A 14 23.30 4.06 -22.08
N PHE A 15 23.25 3.79 -20.78
CA PHE A 15 22.99 2.44 -20.31
C PHE A 15 21.60 2.06 -20.82
N GLY A 16 21.56 1.21 -21.85
CA GLY A 16 20.36 0.52 -22.29
C GLY A 16 19.91 -0.43 -21.18
N LEU A 17 19.25 0.12 -20.16
CA LEU A 17 18.42 -0.67 -19.27
C LEU A 17 17.18 -1.03 -20.08
N ASP A 18 17.10 -2.29 -20.51
CA ASP A 18 15.85 -2.87 -21.00
C ASP A 18 14.78 -2.64 -19.93
N VAL A 19 13.94 -1.64 -20.17
CA VAL A 19 12.81 -1.31 -19.30
C VAL A 19 11.91 -2.54 -19.26
N PRO A 20 11.57 -3.09 -18.08
CA PRO A 20 10.68 -4.23 -17.97
C PRO A 20 9.39 -3.99 -18.78
N SER A 21 8.91 -5.02 -19.47
CA SER A 21 7.72 -4.95 -20.33
C SER A 21 6.48 -4.44 -19.58
N SER A 22 6.38 -4.70 -18.27
CA SER A 22 5.37 -4.11 -17.39
C SER A 22 5.48 -2.58 -17.29
N LEU A 23 6.68 -2.03 -17.07
CA LEU A 23 6.91 -0.58 -17.06
C LEU A 23 6.63 0.06 -18.42
N ASN A 24 6.86 -0.64 -19.54
CA ASN A 24 6.51 -0.13 -20.87
C ASN A 24 5.00 0.01 -21.07
N ILE A 25 4.20 -0.89 -20.47
CA ILE A 25 2.73 -0.77 -20.46
C ILE A 25 2.31 0.43 -19.60
N TYR A 26 2.90 0.59 -18.40
CA TYR A 26 2.57 1.70 -17.51
C TYR A 26 2.98 3.05 -18.09
N LYS A 27 4.21 3.19 -18.61
CA LYS A 27 4.69 4.40 -19.33
C LYS A 27 3.80 4.77 -20.52
N LYS A 28 3.26 3.78 -21.22
CA LYS A 28 2.33 4.00 -22.35
C LYS A 28 0.96 4.53 -21.89
N ASN A 29 0.58 4.27 -20.64
CA ASN A 29 -0.70 4.68 -20.08
C ASN A 29 -0.62 5.95 -19.20
N VAL A 30 0.59 6.42 -18.85
CA VAL A 30 0.76 7.75 -18.21
C VAL A 30 0.21 8.84 -19.13
N GLY A 31 -0.60 9.73 -18.57
CA GLY A 31 -1.28 10.79 -19.34
C GLY A 31 -2.58 10.33 -20.03
N GLN A 32 -2.93 9.05 -20.00
CA GLN A 32 -4.26 8.60 -20.42
C GLN A 32 -5.31 9.10 -19.43
N SER A 33 -6.45 9.53 -19.99
CA SER A 33 -7.58 9.99 -19.20
C SER A 33 -8.66 8.91 -19.10
N MET A 34 -9.30 8.82 -17.94
CA MET A 34 -10.32 7.84 -17.60
C MET A 34 -11.52 8.53 -16.96
N TYR A 35 -12.73 8.12 -17.34
CA TYR A 35 -13.96 8.61 -16.70
C TYR A 35 -14.39 7.68 -15.58
N GLN A 36 -14.56 8.22 -14.36
CA GLN A 36 -15.12 7.48 -13.22
C GLN A 36 -16.05 8.38 -12.41
N GLN A 37 -17.20 7.85 -11.97
CA GLN A 37 -18.21 8.62 -11.20
C GLN A 37 -18.60 9.97 -11.83
N GLY A 38 -18.58 10.08 -13.16
CA GLY A 38 -18.90 11.32 -13.88
C GLY A 38 -17.76 12.34 -13.98
N GLN A 39 -16.55 12.02 -13.50
CA GLN A 39 -15.37 12.89 -13.54
C GLN A 39 -14.22 12.26 -14.35
N LEU A 40 -13.43 13.10 -15.01
CA LEU A 40 -12.28 12.70 -15.82
C LEU A 40 -10.99 12.75 -14.99
N PHE A 41 -10.26 11.65 -14.95
CA PHE A 41 -9.02 11.46 -14.22
C PHE A 41 -7.88 11.16 -15.17
N THR A 42 -6.65 11.54 -14.82
CA THR A 42 -5.44 11.25 -15.58
C THR A 42 -4.52 10.39 -14.74
N LEU A 43 -3.94 9.34 -15.34
CA LEU A 43 -2.92 8.53 -14.68
C LEU A 43 -1.60 9.31 -14.62
N VAL A 44 -1.04 9.43 -13.43
CA VAL A 44 0.22 10.13 -13.15
C VAL A 44 1.16 9.22 -12.38
N LEU A 45 2.45 9.25 -12.69
CA LEU A 45 3.49 8.61 -11.88
C LEU A 45 4.05 9.65 -10.92
N LYS A 46 3.80 9.49 -9.62
CA LYS A 46 4.45 10.32 -8.61
C LYS A 46 5.87 9.78 -8.40
N HIS A 47 6.86 10.66 -8.22
CA HIS A 47 8.22 10.24 -7.88
C HIS A 47 8.87 9.26 -8.88
N PHE A 48 8.57 9.40 -10.18
CA PHE A 48 9.01 8.46 -11.23
C PHE A 48 10.54 8.29 -11.30
N ASP A 49 11.30 9.36 -11.07
CA ASP A 49 12.77 9.35 -11.02
C ASP A 49 13.31 9.46 -9.58
N SER A 50 12.47 9.28 -8.56
CA SER A 50 12.94 9.25 -7.17
C SER A 50 13.45 7.87 -6.80
N ASP A 51 14.49 7.84 -5.97
CA ASP A 51 14.92 6.63 -5.26
C ASP A 51 13.91 6.18 -4.20
N GLU A 52 12.96 7.05 -3.84
CA GLU A 52 11.88 6.78 -2.91
C GLU A 52 10.66 6.14 -3.59
N LYS A 53 10.14 5.07 -2.98
CA LYS A 53 8.94 4.38 -3.43
C LYS A 53 7.87 4.43 -2.35
N TYR A 54 6.69 4.88 -2.74
CA TYR A 54 5.58 5.16 -1.84
C TYR A 54 4.54 4.05 -1.93
N ILE A 55 4.30 3.38 -0.81
CA ILE A 55 3.22 2.41 -0.67
C ILE A 55 2.07 3.12 0.04
N THR A 56 0.93 3.25 -0.63
CA THR A 56 -0.25 3.86 -0.01
C THR A 56 -0.90 2.90 0.96
N VAL A 57 -1.27 3.41 2.13
CA VAL A 57 -1.95 2.65 3.17
C VAL A 57 -3.27 3.33 3.52
N ALA A 58 -4.37 2.58 3.51
CA ALA A 58 -5.60 3.02 4.18
C ALA A 58 -5.73 2.25 5.49
N VAL A 59 -6.00 2.95 6.58
CA VAL A 59 -6.18 2.37 7.91
C VAL A 59 -7.67 2.32 8.24
N VAL A 60 -8.13 1.15 8.65
CA VAL A 60 -9.50 0.89 9.05
C VAL A 60 -9.50 0.34 10.46
N PHE A 61 -10.10 1.07 11.38
CA PHE A 61 -10.31 0.61 12.74
C PHE A 61 -11.62 -0.16 12.82
N ASP A 62 -11.54 -1.41 13.26
CA ASP A 62 -12.73 -2.12 13.66
C ASP A 62 -13.39 -1.44 14.87
N ARG A 63 -14.73 -1.48 14.90
CA ARG A 63 -15.51 -0.81 15.95
C ARG A 63 -15.29 -1.41 17.34
N THR A 64 -14.77 -2.63 17.44
CA THR A 64 -14.40 -3.24 18.73
C THR A 64 -13.13 -2.62 19.33
N VAL A 65 -12.27 -2.01 18.50
CA VAL A 65 -11.06 -1.30 18.94
C VAL A 65 -11.42 0.08 19.45
N SER A 66 -12.12 0.89 18.65
CA SER A 66 -12.70 2.15 19.12
C SER A 66 -13.67 2.74 18.09
N MET A 67 -14.80 3.26 18.57
CA MET A 67 -15.73 4.05 17.75
C MET A 67 -15.22 5.49 17.47
N GLN A 68 -14.15 5.91 18.14
CA GLN A 68 -13.56 7.26 18.04
C GLN A 68 -12.17 7.24 17.39
N ALA A 69 -11.70 6.10 16.91
CA ALA A 69 -10.36 5.95 16.37
C ALA A 69 -10.09 6.91 15.20
N ASN A 70 -9.07 7.74 15.37
CA ASN A 70 -8.54 8.68 14.40
C ASN A 70 -7.06 8.95 14.74
N LEU A 71 -6.30 9.70 13.93
CA LEU A 71 -4.86 9.93 14.18
C LEU A 71 -4.54 10.57 15.54
N LYS A 72 -5.46 11.36 16.08
CA LYS A 72 -5.26 12.04 17.37
C LYS A 72 -5.69 11.18 18.56
N SER A 73 -6.07 9.92 18.30
CA SER A 73 -6.33 8.94 19.34
C SER A 73 -5.08 8.12 19.61
N GLU A 74 -4.97 7.51 20.78
CA GLU A 74 -3.84 6.67 21.17
C GLU A 74 -3.52 5.59 20.12
N VAL A 75 -4.54 4.91 19.58
CA VAL A 75 -4.36 3.90 18.51
C VAL A 75 -3.95 4.53 17.17
N GLY A 76 -4.24 5.81 16.96
CA GLY A 76 -3.83 6.59 15.79
C GLY A 76 -2.36 6.96 15.83
N GLU A 77 -1.90 7.52 16.95
CA GLU A 77 -0.49 7.83 17.18
C GLU A 77 0.35 6.54 17.16
N TRP A 78 -0.15 5.47 17.79
CA TRP A 78 0.49 4.15 17.76
C TRP A 78 0.69 3.61 16.34
N ILE A 79 -0.33 3.69 15.47
CA ILE A 79 -0.18 3.14 14.10
C ILE A 79 0.76 4.00 13.24
N GLU A 80 0.84 5.32 13.48
CA GLU A 80 1.83 6.19 12.83
C GLU A 80 3.26 5.77 13.20
N ASP A 81 3.53 5.60 14.50
CA ASP A 81 4.83 5.14 14.99
C ASP A 81 5.20 3.76 14.41
N VAL A 82 4.22 2.84 14.35
CA VAL A 82 4.39 1.52 13.74
C VAL A 82 4.77 1.63 12.26
N PHE A 83 4.16 2.54 11.51
CA PHE A 83 4.48 2.72 10.09
C PHE A 83 5.84 3.38 9.87
N ASP A 84 6.22 4.35 10.69
CA ASP A 84 7.53 5.01 10.61
C ASP A 84 8.69 4.04 10.87
N GLU A 85 8.51 3.13 11.83
CA GLU A 85 9.50 2.09 12.07
C GLU A 85 9.45 0.99 11.00
N ALA A 86 8.24 0.57 10.58
CA ALA A 86 8.08 -0.49 9.58
C ALA A 86 8.65 -0.10 8.21
N GLN A 87 8.51 1.17 7.78
CA GLN A 87 9.09 1.62 6.51
C GLN A 87 10.62 1.57 6.53
N THR A 88 11.23 1.85 7.69
CA THR A 88 12.68 1.78 7.87
C THR A 88 13.14 0.33 7.73
N LYS A 89 12.52 -0.60 8.48
CA LYS A 89 12.82 -2.04 8.39
C LYS A 89 12.63 -2.58 6.98
N LEU A 90 11.52 -2.24 6.32
CA LEU A 90 11.23 -2.70 4.96
C LEU A 90 12.24 -2.14 3.95
N SER A 91 12.64 -0.88 4.11
CA SER A 91 13.65 -0.24 3.25
C SER A 91 15.00 -0.95 3.34
N GLU A 92 15.45 -1.25 4.56
CA GLU A 92 16.71 -1.97 4.81
C GLU A 92 16.69 -3.37 4.20
N GLU A 93 15.60 -4.11 4.39
CA GLU A 93 15.47 -5.47 3.86
C GLU A 93 15.43 -5.51 2.33
N LEU A 94 14.77 -4.54 1.71
CA LEU A 94 14.63 -4.47 0.25
C LEU A 94 15.77 -3.72 -0.44
N ARG A 95 16.62 -3.03 0.34
CA ARG A 95 17.72 -2.17 -0.11
C ARG A 95 17.28 -1.07 -1.07
N ILE A 96 16.10 -0.50 -0.82
CA ILE A 96 15.53 0.65 -1.53
C ILE A 96 14.79 1.52 -0.50
N THR A 97 14.63 2.82 -0.76
CA THR A 97 13.89 3.68 0.16
C THR A 97 12.39 3.49 -0.03
N ILE A 98 11.73 2.90 0.95
CA ILE A 98 10.26 2.77 1.02
C ILE A 98 9.70 3.83 1.97
N LYS A 99 8.56 4.41 1.60
CA LYS A 99 7.76 5.30 2.44
C LYS A 99 6.33 4.80 2.48
N PHE A 100 5.72 4.74 3.66
CA PHE A 100 4.29 4.52 3.79
C PHE A 100 3.56 5.87 3.74
N GLU A 101 2.57 6.00 2.85
CA GLU A 101 1.74 7.19 2.70
C GLU A 101 0.33 6.86 3.18
N ILE A 102 -0.08 7.38 4.34
CA ILE A 102 -1.44 7.16 4.83
C ILE A 102 -2.41 8.01 4.00
N THR A 103 -3.36 7.34 3.38
CA THR A 103 -4.34 7.95 2.46
C THR A 103 -5.69 8.18 3.10
N ASN A 104 -6.08 7.27 3.98
CA ASN A 104 -7.39 7.26 4.62
C ASN A 104 -7.28 6.65 6.00
N ILE A 105 -8.07 7.18 6.93
CA ILE A 105 -8.21 6.65 8.28
C ILE A 105 -9.68 6.67 8.63
N LEU A 106 -10.23 5.48 8.83
CA LEU A 106 -11.66 5.25 8.85
C LEU A 106 -12.03 4.34 10.01
N VAL A 107 -13.27 4.45 10.46
CA VAL A 107 -13.90 3.38 11.24
C VAL A 107 -14.63 2.44 10.27
N ALA A 108 -14.52 1.13 10.51
CA ALA A 108 -15.16 0.11 9.70
C ALA A 108 -16.69 0.35 9.57
N PRO A 109 -17.29 0.12 8.39
CA PRO A 109 -18.73 0.00 8.24
C PRO A 109 -19.28 -1.00 9.24
N LYS A 110 -20.46 -0.71 9.79
CA LYS A 110 -21.09 -1.59 10.77
C LYS A 110 -21.18 -3.04 10.29
N ALA A 111 -21.55 -3.25 9.02
CA ALA A 111 -21.65 -4.59 8.44
C ALA A 111 -20.32 -5.37 8.49
N LEU A 112 -19.18 -4.72 8.26
CA LEU A 112 -17.87 -5.37 8.37
C LEU A 112 -17.53 -5.70 9.83
N SER A 113 -17.79 -4.79 10.76
CA SER A 113 -17.60 -5.06 12.19
C SER A 113 -18.50 -6.17 12.72
N ASP A 114 -19.75 -6.23 12.26
CA ASP A 114 -20.69 -7.29 12.62
C ASP A 114 -20.18 -8.64 12.07
N GLU A 115 -19.68 -8.67 10.82
CA GLU A 115 -19.08 -9.86 10.21
C GLU A 115 -17.81 -10.34 10.96
N ILE A 116 -16.94 -9.41 11.36
CA ILE A 116 -15.76 -9.68 12.19
C ILE A 116 -16.19 -10.33 13.50
N LYS A 117 -17.13 -9.70 14.21
CA LYS A 117 -17.63 -10.16 15.49
C LYS A 117 -18.28 -11.54 15.41
N ASP A 118 -19.13 -11.78 14.42
CA ASP A 118 -19.85 -13.05 14.25
C ASP A 118 -18.91 -14.21 13.91
N ARG A 119 -17.73 -13.90 13.37
CA ARG A 119 -16.68 -14.88 13.04
C ARG A 119 -15.59 -15.00 14.10
N THR A 120 -15.59 -14.14 15.12
CA THR A 120 -14.72 -14.29 16.28
C THR A 120 -15.25 -15.43 17.17
N VAL A 121 -14.43 -16.47 17.34
CA VAL A 121 -14.69 -17.54 18.31
C VAL A 121 -13.50 -17.61 19.26
N SER A 122 -13.78 -17.50 20.57
CA SER A 122 -12.75 -17.55 21.61
C SER A 122 -11.61 -16.54 21.43
N GLY A 123 -11.93 -15.32 20.99
CA GLY A 123 -10.96 -14.24 20.76
C GLY A 123 -10.05 -14.44 19.54
N GLN A 124 -10.44 -15.33 18.62
CA GLN A 124 -9.72 -15.58 17.37
C GLN A 124 -10.66 -15.57 16.16
N MET A 125 -10.13 -15.12 15.03
CA MET A 125 -10.83 -15.01 13.76
C MET A 125 -10.11 -15.80 12.68
N HIS A 126 -10.85 -16.40 11.76
CA HIS A 126 -10.25 -17.06 10.59
C HIS A 126 -9.70 -16.00 9.62
N GLY A 127 -8.38 -15.84 9.60
CA GLY A 127 -7.68 -14.79 8.85
C GLY A 127 -8.12 -14.68 7.38
N PRO A 128 -8.12 -15.78 6.61
CA PRO A 128 -8.53 -15.76 5.20
C PRO A 128 -9.96 -15.25 4.99
N THR A 129 -10.88 -15.58 5.89
CA THR A 129 -12.28 -15.14 5.77
C THR A 129 -12.40 -13.64 6.02
N ILE A 130 -11.71 -13.10 7.02
CA ILE A 130 -11.76 -11.67 7.32
C ILE A 130 -11.11 -10.86 6.20
N VAL A 131 -9.97 -11.30 5.67
CA VAL A 131 -9.32 -10.68 4.49
C VAL A 131 -10.31 -10.56 3.32
N ASN A 132 -11.05 -11.61 3.01
CA ASN A 132 -12.05 -11.58 1.92
C ASN A 132 -13.21 -10.63 2.23
N ALA A 133 -13.72 -10.62 3.47
CA ALA A 133 -14.78 -9.70 3.88
C ALA A 133 -14.35 -8.23 3.76
N VAL A 134 -13.10 -7.93 4.10
CA VAL A 134 -12.50 -6.59 3.98
C VAL A 134 -12.42 -6.15 2.53
N ILE A 135 -11.95 -7.01 1.62
CA ILE A 135 -11.92 -6.70 0.17
C ILE A 135 -13.33 -6.39 -0.32
N GLU A 136 -14.29 -7.27 -0.01
CA GLU A 136 -15.67 -7.11 -0.46
C GLU A 136 -16.33 -5.83 0.07
N ALA A 137 -16.01 -5.43 1.30
CA ALA A 137 -16.52 -4.21 1.91
C ALA A 137 -15.99 -2.94 1.21
N TYR A 138 -14.75 -2.97 0.71
CA TYR A 138 -14.06 -1.77 0.25
C TYR A 138 -13.74 -1.73 -1.25
N LYS A 139 -14.02 -2.79 -2.02
CA LYS A 139 -13.72 -2.92 -3.45
C LYS A 139 -14.19 -1.76 -4.35
N LYS A 140 -15.21 -1.01 -3.91
CA LYS A 140 -15.78 0.14 -4.65
C LYS A 140 -15.51 1.50 -3.99
N SER A 141 -14.82 1.54 -2.86
CA SER A 141 -14.71 2.74 -2.02
C SER A 141 -13.28 3.10 -1.61
N LEU A 142 -12.34 2.17 -1.64
CA LEU A 142 -10.91 2.44 -1.40
C LEU A 142 -10.04 1.71 -2.41
N ASN A 143 -8.87 2.26 -2.71
CA ASN A 143 -7.87 1.62 -3.57
C ASN A 143 -6.41 1.93 -3.15
N PRO A 144 -6.04 1.72 -1.88
CA PRO A 144 -4.64 1.81 -1.47
C PRO A 144 -3.83 0.61 -2.01
N ASP A 145 -2.52 0.64 -1.87
CA ASP A 145 -1.69 -0.55 -2.07
C ASP A 145 -1.86 -1.55 -0.92
N VAL A 146 -2.02 -1.04 0.30
CA VAL A 146 -2.29 -1.80 1.51
C VAL A 146 -3.54 -1.28 2.21
N LEU A 147 -4.47 -2.17 2.53
CA LEU A 147 -5.64 -1.88 3.36
C LEU A 147 -5.41 -2.51 4.73
N CYS A 148 -4.96 -1.70 5.69
CA CYS A 148 -4.64 -2.15 7.04
C CYS A 148 -5.89 -2.10 7.93
N VAL A 149 -6.34 -3.24 8.42
CA VAL A 149 -7.49 -3.34 9.34
C VAL A 149 -6.99 -3.69 10.73
N ILE A 150 -7.30 -2.83 11.68
CA ILE A 150 -6.90 -2.98 13.08
C ILE A 150 -8.10 -3.52 13.87
N THR A 151 -7.91 -4.63 14.55
CA THR A 151 -8.94 -5.37 15.29
C THR A 151 -8.47 -5.71 16.70
N LYS A 152 -9.37 -6.06 17.61
CA LYS A 152 -8.97 -6.49 18.98
C LYS A 152 -8.59 -7.98 19.07
N ASP A 153 -9.12 -8.80 18.18
CA ASP A 153 -8.96 -10.26 18.26
C ASP A 153 -7.77 -10.77 17.44
N LYS A 154 -7.35 -12.00 17.71
CA LYS A 154 -6.22 -12.66 17.05
C LYS A 154 -6.67 -13.43 15.81
N PHE A 155 -5.71 -13.94 15.02
CA PHE A 155 -5.99 -14.65 13.78
C PHE A 155 -5.52 -16.11 13.81
N TYR A 156 -6.24 -16.96 13.08
CA TYR A 156 -5.84 -18.33 12.78
C TYR A 156 -6.02 -18.67 11.30
N ASP A 157 -5.22 -19.61 10.82
CA ASP A 157 -5.32 -20.23 9.48
C ASP A 157 -4.60 -21.59 9.48
N GLY A 158 -5.35 -22.68 9.36
CA GLY A 158 -4.81 -24.03 9.48
C GLY A 158 -4.07 -24.25 10.81
N HIS A 159 -2.74 -24.36 10.75
CA HIS A 159 -1.88 -24.54 11.92
C HIS A 159 -1.45 -23.22 12.59
N LEU A 160 -1.63 -22.08 11.92
CA LEU A 160 -1.41 -20.77 12.51
C LEU A 160 -2.53 -20.49 13.52
N SER A 161 -2.18 -20.13 14.75
CA SER A 161 -3.14 -19.76 15.80
C SER A 161 -2.58 -18.66 16.67
N ASN A 162 -3.45 -17.85 17.29
CA ASN A 162 -3.10 -16.71 18.12
C ASN A 162 -2.18 -15.70 17.44
N ALA A 163 -2.24 -15.59 16.11
CA ALA A 163 -1.42 -14.64 15.37
C ALA A 163 -1.94 -13.21 15.60
N LEU A 164 -1.04 -12.26 15.82
CA LEU A 164 -1.37 -10.83 16.01
C LEU A 164 -1.41 -10.05 14.69
N GLY A 165 -1.26 -10.74 13.58
CA GLY A 165 -1.39 -10.14 12.26
C GLY A 165 -1.49 -11.19 11.19
N PHE A 166 -2.15 -10.84 10.09
CA PHE A 166 -2.44 -11.76 9.00
C PHE A 166 -2.54 -11.04 7.66
N SER A 167 -1.95 -11.62 6.63
CA SER A 167 -2.16 -11.28 5.21
C SER A 167 -1.94 -12.55 4.40
N SER A 168 -2.68 -12.70 3.30
CA SER A 168 -2.61 -13.86 2.42
C SER A 168 -2.44 -13.51 0.95
N HIS A 169 -2.39 -12.21 0.60
CA HIS A 169 -2.39 -11.75 -0.78
C HIS A 169 -0.98 -11.38 -1.23
N SER A 170 -0.48 -11.99 -2.31
CA SER A 170 0.83 -11.70 -2.90
C SER A 170 0.73 -10.77 -4.12
N THR A 171 0.01 -9.65 -3.98
CA THR A 171 -0.37 -8.76 -5.09
C THR A 171 -0.01 -7.29 -4.85
N LEU A 172 0.93 -7.01 -3.95
CA LEU A 172 1.35 -5.64 -3.62
C LEU A 172 1.75 -4.86 -4.88
N CYS A 173 1.34 -3.59 -4.97
CA CYS A 173 1.44 -2.71 -6.14
C CYS A 173 0.59 -3.11 -7.36
N GLU A 174 -0.06 -4.27 -7.37
CA GLU A 174 -0.94 -4.71 -8.47
C GLU A 174 -2.41 -4.59 -8.11
N ARG A 175 -2.74 -4.98 -6.87
CA ARG A 175 -4.08 -4.94 -6.28
C ARG A 175 -3.99 -4.59 -4.80
N VAL A 176 -5.11 -4.17 -4.21
CA VAL A 176 -5.19 -3.89 -2.78
C VAL A 176 -4.79 -5.15 -2.01
N VAL A 177 -3.85 -5.01 -1.07
CA VAL A 177 -3.47 -6.08 -0.14
C VAL A 177 -4.09 -5.80 1.23
N PRO A 178 -5.05 -6.60 1.70
CA PRO A 178 -5.54 -6.48 3.06
C PRO A 178 -4.50 -7.03 4.04
N VAL A 179 -4.16 -6.21 5.02
CA VAL A 179 -3.31 -6.60 6.16
C VAL A 179 -4.14 -6.43 7.41
N LEU A 180 -4.29 -7.50 8.18
CA LEU A 180 -4.98 -7.47 9.47
C LEU A 180 -3.95 -7.36 10.58
N LEU A 181 -4.19 -6.50 11.55
CA LEU A 181 -3.39 -6.35 12.76
C LEU A 181 -4.28 -6.42 13.99
N THR A 182 -3.77 -7.02 15.05
CA THR A 182 -4.36 -6.95 16.38
C THR A 182 -3.81 -5.71 17.09
N PHE A 183 -4.69 -4.94 17.72
CA PHE A 183 -4.35 -3.91 18.68
C PHE A 183 -4.94 -4.26 20.06
N ASP A 184 -4.07 -4.37 21.07
CA ASP A 184 -4.41 -4.57 22.47
C ASP A 184 -3.85 -3.41 23.31
N SER A 185 -4.75 -2.48 23.66
CA SER A 185 -4.43 -1.33 24.51
C SER A 185 -4.05 -1.73 25.93
N ASP A 186 -4.55 -2.88 26.42
CA ASP A 186 -4.31 -3.31 27.80
C ASP A 186 -2.85 -3.79 27.97
N THR A 187 -2.21 -4.22 26.88
CA THR A 187 -0.81 -4.63 26.86
C THR A 187 0.16 -3.55 26.36
N GLN A 188 -0.35 -2.37 25.98
CA GLN A 188 0.42 -1.30 25.33
C GLN A 188 1.25 -1.85 24.17
N ASP A 189 0.56 -2.28 23.11
CA ASP A 189 1.19 -2.97 21.98
C ASP A 189 2.51 -2.32 21.53
N ASP A 190 3.56 -3.14 21.61
CA ASP A 190 4.94 -2.77 21.32
C ASP A 190 5.08 -2.35 19.85
N VAL A 191 5.47 -1.09 19.65
CA VAL A 191 5.64 -0.47 18.32
C VAL A 191 6.64 -1.28 17.50
N GLU A 192 7.80 -1.63 18.06
CA GLU A 192 8.88 -2.32 17.33
C GLU A 192 8.45 -3.71 16.83
N THR A 193 7.81 -4.49 17.70
CA THR A 193 7.30 -5.83 17.37
C THR A 193 6.19 -5.74 16.33
N THR A 194 5.29 -4.78 16.46
CA THR A 194 4.19 -4.58 15.51
C THR A 194 4.72 -4.08 14.16
N ALA A 195 5.67 -3.15 14.17
CA ALA A 195 6.33 -2.65 12.97
C ALA A 195 7.06 -3.75 12.21
N THR A 196 7.79 -4.61 12.92
CA THR A 196 8.44 -5.80 12.35
C THR A 196 7.42 -6.75 11.72
N ARG A 197 6.27 -6.94 12.37
CA ARG A 197 5.18 -7.76 11.86
C ARG A 197 4.57 -7.16 10.60
N PHE A 198 4.24 -5.86 10.63
CA PHE A 198 3.64 -5.17 9.50
C PHE A 198 4.58 -5.17 8.29
N SER A 199 5.86 -4.81 8.47
CA SER A 199 6.85 -4.82 7.39
C SER A 199 7.00 -6.22 6.77
N THR A 200 7.02 -7.26 7.60
CA THR A 200 7.08 -8.66 7.15
C THR A 200 5.84 -9.05 6.35
N LEU A 201 4.64 -8.67 6.79
CA LEU A 201 3.39 -8.96 6.08
C LEU A 201 3.34 -8.24 4.72
N VAL A 202 3.73 -6.96 4.67
CA VAL A 202 3.80 -6.19 3.42
C VAL A 202 4.83 -6.81 2.46
N LYS A 203 6.02 -7.17 2.97
CA LYS A 203 7.05 -7.86 2.16
C LYS A 203 6.56 -9.19 1.60
N ASN A 204 5.91 -10.02 2.43
CA ASN A 204 5.37 -11.30 1.99
C ASN A 204 4.23 -11.14 0.98
N SER A 205 3.66 -9.94 0.88
CA SER A 205 2.64 -9.59 -0.10
C SER A 205 3.21 -9.19 -1.46
N ILE A 206 4.55 -9.15 -1.62
CA ILE A 206 5.21 -8.92 -2.91
C ILE A 206 4.99 -10.13 -3.82
N ASN A 207 4.62 -9.89 -5.07
CA ASN A 207 4.59 -10.91 -6.10
C ASN A 207 6.03 -11.30 -6.48
N ALA A 208 6.54 -12.37 -5.87
CA ALA A 208 7.92 -12.81 -6.05
C ALA A 208 8.27 -13.13 -7.52
N ALA A 209 7.32 -13.64 -8.30
CA ALA A 209 7.56 -13.94 -9.71
C ALA A 209 7.79 -12.65 -10.52
N LYS A 210 6.92 -11.64 -10.32
CA LYS A 210 7.06 -10.34 -11.00
C LYS A 210 8.27 -9.56 -10.49
N SER A 211 8.50 -9.52 -9.19
CA SER A 211 9.68 -8.86 -8.58
C SER A 211 11.00 -9.43 -9.11
N ARG A 212 11.12 -10.75 -9.31
CA ARG A 212 12.30 -11.34 -9.94
C ARG A 212 12.44 -10.96 -11.41
N SER A 213 11.31 -10.82 -12.13
CA SER A 213 11.32 -10.52 -13.55
C SER A 213 11.74 -9.08 -13.87
N THR A 214 11.53 -8.12 -12.96
CA THR A 214 11.89 -6.71 -13.17
C THR A 214 13.39 -6.44 -13.06
N ARG A 215 14.21 -7.46 -12.73
CA ARG A 215 15.69 -7.44 -12.58
C ARG A 215 16.24 -6.47 -11.51
N VAL A 216 15.42 -5.53 -11.02
CA VAL A 216 15.70 -4.59 -9.92
C VAL A 216 14.42 -4.43 -9.08
N ASN A 217 14.54 -4.48 -7.74
CA ASN A 217 13.41 -4.27 -6.82
C ASN A 217 12.74 -2.91 -7.04
N GLN A 218 13.54 -1.87 -7.28
CA GLN A 218 13.08 -0.50 -7.51
C GLN A 218 12.01 -0.41 -8.61
N ALA A 219 12.22 -1.10 -9.74
CA ALA A 219 11.30 -1.13 -10.87
C ALA A 219 9.97 -1.84 -10.56
N TYR A 220 9.95 -2.79 -9.62
CA TYR A 220 8.70 -3.41 -9.16
C TYR A 220 7.84 -2.36 -8.44
N PHE A 221 8.46 -1.62 -7.52
CA PHE A 221 7.78 -0.64 -6.68
C PHE A 221 7.41 0.67 -7.41
N ASP A 222 7.94 0.92 -8.61
CA ASP A 222 7.43 1.99 -9.48
C ASP A 222 5.93 1.85 -9.77
N THR A 223 5.41 0.62 -9.74
CA THR A 223 3.97 0.35 -9.91
C THR A 223 3.15 0.86 -8.72
N CYS A 224 3.71 0.79 -7.50
CA CYS A 224 3.09 1.36 -6.31
C CYS A 224 3.02 2.90 -6.37
N ASN A 225 3.84 3.56 -7.19
CA ASN A 225 3.86 5.01 -7.34
C ASN A 225 2.80 5.56 -8.32
N ILE A 226 2.02 4.68 -8.96
CA ILE A 226 0.92 5.08 -9.84
C ILE A 226 -0.17 5.77 -9.01
N ARG A 227 -0.56 6.97 -9.43
CA ARG A 227 -1.61 7.80 -8.83
C ARG A 227 -2.60 8.27 -9.91
N TYR A 228 -3.76 8.72 -9.45
CA TYR A 228 -4.80 9.28 -10.33
C TYR A 228 -5.11 10.72 -9.92
N LYS A 229 -5.09 11.63 -10.90
CA LYS A 229 -5.37 13.06 -10.68
C LYS A 229 -6.63 13.48 -11.44
N PRO A 230 -7.65 14.08 -10.82
CA PRO A 230 -8.76 14.66 -11.58
C PRO A 230 -8.23 15.75 -12.52
N LYS A 231 -8.72 15.81 -13.76
CA LYS A 231 -8.33 16.87 -14.70
C LYS A 231 -8.66 18.29 -14.21
N SER A 232 -9.57 18.40 -13.25
CA SER A 232 -9.99 19.66 -12.64
C SER A 232 -9.11 20.08 -11.44
N ALA A 233 -8.15 19.27 -11.00
CA ALA A 233 -7.21 19.65 -9.94
C ALA A 233 -6.20 20.67 -10.49
N TYR A 234 -6.22 21.88 -9.93
CA TYR A 234 -5.36 22.99 -10.34
C TYR A 234 -4.01 22.98 -9.62
N GLU A 235 -3.94 22.38 -8.41
CA GLU A 235 -2.72 22.28 -7.60
C GLU A 235 -1.98 20.96 -7.90
N ASP A 236 -0.65 20.94 -7.75
CA ASP A 236 0.21 19.77 -8.05
C ASP A 236 0.20 18.69 -6.95
N ASP A 237 -0.45 18.95 -5.83
CA ASP A 237 -0.59 18.08 -4.64
C ASP A 237 -2.02 17.53 -4.42
N ASP A 238 -3.00 17.98 -5.20
CA ASP A 238 -4.39 17.46 -5.21
C ASP A 238 -4.48 16.09 -5.92
N TYR A 239 -3.91 15.05 -5.29
CA TYR A 239 -4.07 13.67 -5.71
C TYR A 239 -5.23 13.02 -4.97
N LEU A 240 -6.13 12.39 -5.72
CA LEU A 240 -7.14 11.53 -5.13
C LEU A 240 -6.64 10.08 -5.23
N VAL A 241 -6.54 9.39 -4.10
CA VAL A 241 -6.56 7.92 -4.08
C VAL A 241 -8.00 7.52 -4.33
N LEU A 242 -8.43 7.72 -5.57
CA LEU A 242 -9.77 7.37 -6.00
C LEU A 242 -9.94 5.88 -5.84
N PRO A 243 -11.14 5.40 -5.49
CA PRO A 243 -11.46 3.99 -5.54
C PRO A 243 -11.53 3.51 -6.98
N ILE A 244 -10.39 3.44 -7.66
CA ILE A 244 -10.28 2.82 -8.97
C ILE A 244 -10.18 1.33 -8.68
N ASN A 245 -11.20 0.56 -9.01
CA ASN A 245 -11.15 -0.87 -8.81
C ASN A 245 -10.02 -1.45 -9.68
N LYS A 246 -8.88 -1.82 -9.06
CA LYS A 246 -7.76 -2.47 -9.76
C LYS A 246 -8.18 -3.82 -10.37
N ASP A 247 -9.28 -4.43 -9.90
CA ASP A 247 -9.85 -5.67 -10.46
C ASP A 247 -10.67 -5.46 -11.74
N ASP A 248 -11.10 -4.23 -12.07
CA ASP A 248 -11.79 -3.95 -13.35
C ASP A 248 -10.82 -3.95 -14.54
N TYR A 249 -9.53 -4.15 -14.27
CA TYR A 249 -8.47 -4.26 -15.25
C TYR A 249 -7.89 -5.68 -15.21
N GLU A 250 -8.45 -6.58 -16.03
CA GLU A 250 -7.68 -7.72 -16.51
C GLU A 250 -6.53 -7.17 -17.37
N TYR A 251 -5.29 -7.32 -16.90
CA TYR A 251 -4.04 -7.03 -17.61
C TYR A 251 -3.41 -8.31 -18.15
#